data_AF-A0A453L6H5-F1
#
_entry.id   AF-A0A453L6H5-F1
#
_cell.length_a   1.000
_cell.length_b   1.000
_cell.length_c   1.000
_cell.angle_alpha   90.00
_cell.angle_beta   90.00
_cell.angle_gamma   90.00
#
_symmetry.space_group_name_H-M   'P 1'
#
loop_
_entity.id
_entity.type
_entity.pdbx_description
1 polymer ?
#
loop_
_entity_poly.entity_id
_entity_poly.type
_entity_poly.pdbx_seq_one_letter_code
_entity_poly.pdbx_strand_id
1 'polypeptide(L)'
;FNLQSVIAQDDIMPAEKKGEFLNSGDSDLARALDLEICSQSDVFVPAIPGMFYGNVAGKRIASGLTQILVPAPVVGGSAQASDFVSTYITKKSHFAYSCYC
;
A
#
# COMPACT_ATOMS: atom_id res chain seq x y z
N PHE A 1 12.11 -18.90 -10.24
CA PHE A 1 11.80 -18.69 -8.81
C PHE A 1 13.10 -18.37 -8.10
N ASN A 2 13.44 -17.08 -7.96
CA ASN A 2 14.63 -16.65 -7.23
C ASN A 2 14.16 -15.83 -6.03
N LEU A 3 14.47 -16.36 -4.85
CA LEU A 3 14.04 -15.92 -3.54
C LEU A 3 14.96 -14.78 -3.06
N GLN A 4 14.80 -13.58 -3.61
CA GLN A 4 15.68 -12.44 -3.28
C GLN A 4 14.96 -11.20 -2.72
N SER A 5 13.65 -11.26 -2.46
CA SER A 5 12.90 -10.13 -1.87
C SER A 5 12.63 -10.24 -0.37
N VAL A 6 13.06 -11.31 0.32
CA VAL A 6 12.86 -11.47 1.77
C VAL A 6 13.83 -10.63 2.63
N ILE A 7 14.83 -9.97 2.02
CA ILE A 7 16.05 -9.56 2.75
C ILE A 7 15.99 -8.14 3.35
N ALA A 8 15.02 -7.27 3.03
CA ALA A 8 15.10 -5.87 3.50
C ALA A 8 14.54 -5.60 4.91
N GLN A 9 13.62 -6.43 5.43
CA GLN A 9 13.04 -6.23 6.76
C GLN A 9 13.69 -7.09 7.86
N ASP A 10 14.34 -8.20 7.51
CA ASP A 10 14.97 -9.09 8.50
C ASP A 10 16.33 -8.57 9.00
N ASP A 11 17.00 -7.67 8.28
CA ASP A 11 18.37 -7.23 8.60
C ASP A 11 18.43 -5.96 9.46
N ILE A 12 17.30 -5.27 9.65
CA ILE A 12 17.20 -4.06 10.49
C ILE A 12 16.84 -4.42 11.93
N MET A 13 16.21 -5.58 12.13
CA MET A 13 15.67 -5.97 13.42
C MET A 13 16.51 -7.08 14.05
N PRO A 14 17.18 -6.84 15.19
CA PRO A 14 17.93 -7.89 15.87
C PRO A 14 16.99 -9.08 16.13
N ALA A 15 17.37 -10.27 15.66
CA ALA A 15 16.54 -11.47 15.74
C ALA A 15 16.10 -11.77 17.19
N GLU A 16 16.93 -11.41 18.18
CA GLU A 16 16.61 -11.55 19.61
C GLU A 16 15.48 -10.62 20.08
N LYS A 17 15.28 -9.46 19.45
CA LYS A 17 14.25 -8.46 19.81
C LYS A 17 12.97 -8.56 18.99
N LYS A 18 12.97 -9.41 17.96
CA LYS A 18 11.84 -9.59 17.04
C LYS A 18 10.57 -10.02 17.78
N GLY A 19 10.69 -10.93 18.76
CA GLY A 19 9.57 -11.36 19.59
C GLY A 19 9.01 -10.24 20.47
N GLU A 20 9.87 -9.48 21.15
CA GLU A 20 9.45 -8.46 22.11
C GLU A 20 8.79 -7.24 21.43
N PHE A 21 9.31 -6.85 20.26
CA PHE A 21 8.78 -5.71 19.50
C PHE A 21 7.40 -6.03 18.88
N LEU A 22 7.21 -7.24 18.36
CA LEU A 22 5.93 -7.71 17.82
C LEU A 22 4.86 -7.92 18.90
N ASN A 23 5.28 -8.25 20.13
CA ASN A 23 4.37 -8.49 21.27
C ASN A 23 4.00 -7.22 22.06
N SER A 24 4.55 -6.06 21.69
CA SER A 24 4.39 -4.82 22.46
C SER A 24 2.99 -4.19 22.41
N GLY A 25 2.11 -4.67 21.51
CA GLY A 25 0.81 -4.04 21.29
C GLY A 25 0.91 -2.61 20.74
N ASP A 26 2.08 -2.22 20.23
CA ASP A 26 2.33 -0.88 19.69
C ASP A 26 1.53 -0.67 18.39
N SER A 27 0.52 0.20 18.49
CA SER A 27 -0.37 0.53 17.38
C SER A 27 0.34 1.25 16.22
N ASP A 28 1.46 1.92 16.48
CA ASP A 28 2.23 2.63 15.46
C ASP A 28 3.10 1.65 14.68
N LEU A 29 3.68 0.66 15.37
CA LEU A 29 4.37 -0.45 14.73
C LEU A 29 3.44 -1.23 13.81
N ALA A 30 2.26 -1.63 14.32
CA ALA A 30 1.28 -2.36 13.52
C ALA A 30 0.89 -1.55 12.26
N ARG A 31 0.66 -0.24 12.41
CA ARG A 31 0.35 0.64 11.28
C ARG A 31 1.49 0.77 10.28
N ALA A 32 2.74 0.81 10.74
CA ALA A 32 3.92 0.87 9.88
C ALA A 32 4.11 -0.42 9.08
N LEU A 33 3.88 -1.58 9.72
CA LEU A 33 3.91 -2.88 9.05
C LEU A 33 2.78 -2.99 8.02
N ASP A 34 1.55 -2.64 8.39
CA ASP A 34 0.41 -2.62 7.47
C ASP A 34 0.69 -1.72 6.26
N LEU A 35 1.27 -0.53 6.49
CA LEU A 35 1.65 0.40 5.42
C LEU A 35 2.66 -0.24 4.47
N GLU A 36 3.71 -0.90 4.98
CA GLU A 36 4.74 -1.51 4.15
C GLU A 36 4.20 -2.70 3.36
N ILE A 37 3.47 -3.62 4.02
CA ILE A 37 2.87 -4.79 3.37
C ILE A 37 1.91 -4.36 2.26
N CYS A 38 1.01 -3.40 2.54
CA CYS A 38 0.06 -2.91 1.54
C CYS A 38 0.75 -2.14 0.40
N SER A 39 1.93 -1.56 0.65
CA SER A 39 2.68 -0.83 -0.38
C SER A 39 3.41 -1.75 -1.36
N GLN A 40 3.71 -2.98 -0.96
CA GLN A 40 4.47 -3.94 -1.80
C GLN A 40 3.60 -5.01 -2.47
N SER A 41 2.29 -5.06 -2.17
CA SER A 41 1.39 -6.05 -2.76
C SER A 41 1.20 -5.87 -4.28
N ASP A 42 0.85 -6.94 -5.00
CA ASP A 42 0.56 -6.85 -6.44
C ASP A 42 -0.63 -5.93 -6.73
N VAL A 43 -1.67 -6.01 -5.89
CA VAL A 43 -2.88 -5.18 -5.96
C VAL A 43 -3.19 -4.63 -4.57
N PHE A 44 -3.59 -3.36 -4.50
CA PHE A 44 -4.07 -2.74 -3.27
C PHE A 44 -5.53 -2.30 -3.41
N VAL A 45 -6.36 -2.69 -2.43
CA VAL A 45 -7.78 -2.33 -2.35
C VAL A 45 -8.05 -1.74 -0.96
N PRO A 46 -8.25 -0.42 -0.82
CA PRO A 46 -8.55 0.18 0.47
C PRO A 46 -10.00 -0.11 0.85
N ALA A 47 -10.23 -0.42 2.13
CA ALA A 47 -11.59 -0.57 2.66
C ALA A 47 -12.35 0.78 2.68
N ILE A 48 -11.65 1.87 3.01
CA ILE A 48 -12.21 3.22 3.09
C ILE A 48 -11.19 4.21 2.53
N PRO A 49 -11.60 5.19 1.72
CA PRO A 49 -10.71 6.29 1.33
C PRO A 49 -10.35 7.14 2.57
N GLY A 50 -9.04 7.38 2.78
CA GLY A 50 -8.54 8.14 3.93
C GLY A 50 -7.01 8.29 3.90
N MET A 51 -6.43 8.77 5.01
CA MET A 51 -4.98 9.03 5.10
C MET A 51 -4.13 7.79 4.84
N PHE A 52 -4.54 6.63 5.34
CA PHE A 52 -3.81 5.38 5.11
C PHE A 52 -3.78 4.99 3.63
N TYR A 53 -4.92 5.10 2.93
CA TYR A 53 -5.02 4.92 1.48
C TYR A 53 -4.09 5.88 0.73
N GLY A 54 -4.06 7.15 1.10
CA GLY A 54 -3.14 8.15 0.53
C GLY A 54 -1.67 7.75 0.71
N ASN A 55 -1.28 7.35 1.92
CA ASN A 55 0.10 6.96 2.23
C ASN A 55 0.55 5.73 1.43
N VAL A 56 -0.29 4.68 1.39
CA VAL A 56 -0.01 3.48 0.59
C VAL A 56 0.06 3.85 -0.89
N ALA A 57 -0.89 4.64 -1.40
CA ALA A 57 -0.89 5.06 -2.80
C ALA A 57 0.38 5.85 -3.15
N GLY A 58 0.85 6.74 -2.27
CA GLY A 58 2.09 7.47 -2.46
C GLY A 58 3.31 6.57 -2.63
N LYS A 59 3.51 5.63 -1.70
CA LYS A 59 4.61 4.65 -1.78
C LYS A 59 4.50 3.80 -3.06
N ARG A 60 3.30 3.31 -3.38
CA ARG A 60 3.06 2.50 -4.58
C ARG A 60 3.33 3.26 -5.88
N ILE A 61 2.89 4.52 -5.98
CA ILE A 61 3.16 5.38 -7.14
C ILE A 61 4.66 5.56 -7.33
N ALA A 62 5.39 5.78 -6.24
CA ALA A 62 6.83 5.92 -6.26
C ALA A 62 7.53 4.65 -6.80
N SER A 63 7.10 3.49 -6.35
CA SER A 63 7.63 2.20 -6.81
C SER A 63 7.05 1.70 -8.15
N GLY A 64 6.18 2.48 -8.81
CA GLY A 64 5.53 2.09 -10.07
C GLY A 64 4.42 1.03 -9.94
N LEU A 65 4.00 0.68 -8.72
CA LEU A 65 2.98 -0.33 -8.41
C LEU A 65 1.55 0.25 -8.45
N THR A 66 1.14 0.75 -9.61
CA THR A 66 -0.09 1.55 -9.79
C THR A 66 -1.40 0.75 -9.83
N GLN A 67 -1.36 -0.55 -9.59
CA GLN A 67 -2.55 -1.41 -9.48
C GLN A 67 -3.29 -1.16 -8.16
N ILE A 68 -4.04 -0.05 -8.12
CA ILE A 68 -4.84 0.38 -6.97
C ILE A 68 -6.31 0.44 -7.38
N LEU A 69 -7.14 -0.40 -6.76
CA LEU A 69 -8.57 -0.47 -7.02
C LEU A 69 -9.34 0.08 -5.83
N VAL A 70 -10.19 1.08 -6.03
CA VAL A 70 -11.04 1.66 -5.00
C VAL A 70 -12.47 1.15 -5.20
N PRO A 71 -13.06 0.50 -4.20
CA PRO A 71 -14.46 0.08 -4.27
C PRO A 71 -15.38 1.27 -4.55
N ALA A 72 -16.26 1.13 -5.55
CA ALA A 72 -17.23 2.14 -5.94
C ALA A 72 -18.65 1.52 -5.98
N PRO A 73 -19.71 2.29 -5.65
CA PRO A 73 -21.07 1.81 -5.83
C PRO A 73 -21.35 1.50 -7.31
N VAL A 74 -21.80 0.28 -7.60
CA VAL A 74 -22.22 -0.09 -8.96
C VAL A 74 -23.62 0.47 -9.20
N VAL A 75 -23.72 1.49 -10.03
CA VAL A 75 -25.01 2.07 -10.45
C VAL A 75 -25.37 1.50 -11.81
N GLY A 76 -26.47 0.73 -11.91
CA GLY A 76 -27.02 0.28 -13.19
C GLY A 76 -26.72 -1.16 -13.64
N GLY A 77 -26.41 -2.08 -12.72
CA GLY A 77 -26.34 -3.53 -13.01
C GLY A 77 -25.11 -4.00 -13.79
N SER A 78 -24.25 -3.09 -14.25
CA SER A 78 -22.97 -3.40 -14.88
C SER A 78 -21.92 -2.36 -14.48
N ALA A 79 -20.70 -2.80 -14.22
CA ALA A 79 -19.53 -1.94 -13.98
C ALA A 79 -18.38 -2.37 -14.86
N GLN A 80 -17.58 -1.42 -15.32
CA GLN A 80 -16.34 -1.69 -16.04
C GLN A 80 -15.17 -1.76 -15.05
N ALA A 81 -14.12 -2.50 -15.41
CA ALA A 81 -12.92 -2.61 -14.57
C ALA A 81 -12.26 -1.23 -14.33
N SER A 82 -12.34 -0.32 -15.32
CA SER A 82 -11.86 1.06 -15.23
C SER A 82 -12.53 1.88 -14.13
N ASP A 83 -13.78 1.54 -13.79
CA ASP A 83 -14.58 2.30 -12.82
C ASP A 83 -14.04 2.17 -11.39
N PHE A 84 -13.26 1.11 -11.15
CA PHE A 84 -12.62 0.84 -9.87
C PHE A 84 -11.19 1.35 -9.81
N VAL A 85 -10.58 1.81 -10.90
CA VAL A 85 -9.19 2.29 -10.84
C VAL A 85 -9.14 3.59 -10.06
N SER A 86 -8.24 3.65 -9.08
CA SER A 86 -8.04 4.80 -8.22
C SER A 86 -7.92 6.12 -9.01
N THR A 87 -8.57 7.17 -8.51
CA THR A 87 -8.44 8.53 -9.05
C THR A 87 -7.02 9.08 -8.93
N TYR A 88 -6.25 8.65 -7.92
CA TYR A 88 -4.84 9.01 -7.82
C TYR A 88 -4.06 8.52 -9.03
N ILE A 89 -4.42 7.37 -9.59
CA ILE A 89 -3.75 6.79 -10.76
C ILE A 89 -4.30 7.39 -12.06
N THR A 90 -5.63 7.37 -12.25
CA THR A 90 -6.25 7.82 -13.50
C THR A 90 -6.08 9.33 -13.74
N LYS A 91 -6.15 10.16 -12.69
CA LYS A 91 -6.02 11.62 -12.80
C LYS A 91 -4.65 12.15 -12.37
N LYS A 92 -3.71 11.25 -11.98
CA LYS A 92 -2.42 11.62 -11.40
C LYS A 92 -2.52 12.67 -10.28
N SER A 93 -3.56 12.58 -9.46
CA SER A 93 -3.90 13.63 -8.48
C SER A 93 -3.14 13.53 -7.15
N HIS A 94 -2.29 12.51 -6.97
CA HIS A 94 -1.47 12.35 -5.76
C HIS A 94 -0.16 13.14 -5.85
N PHE A 95 0.27 13.75 -4.76
CA PHE A 95 1.52 14.55 -4.71
C PHE A 95 2.78 13.76 -5.05
N ALA A 96 2.79 12.44 -4.89
CA ALA A 96 3.93 11.59 -5.28
C ALA A 96 4.31 11.73 -6.76
N TYR A 97 3.39 12.08 -7.65
CA TYR A 97 3.72 12.36 -9.06
C TYR A 97 4.54 13.65 -9.24
N SER A 98 4.51 14.57 -8.27
CA SER A 98 5.28 15.82 -8.30
C SER A 98 6.68 15.69 -7.69
N CYS A 99 6.94 14.59 -6.96
CA CYS A 99 8.21 14.36 -6.26
C CYS A 99 9.25 13.59 -7.08
N TYR A 100 8.90 13.15 -8.30
CA TYR A 100 9.78 12.39 -9.21
C TYR A 100 10.56 13.25 -10.20
N CYS A 101 10.87 14.50 -9.83
CA CYS A 101 11.73 15.39 -10.60
C CYS A 101 13.21 15.08 -10.38
#